data_AF-A0A945CV80-F1
#
_entry.id   AF-A0A945CV80-F1
#
_cell.length_a   1.000
_cell.length_b   1.000
_cell.length_c   1.000
_cell.angle_alpha   90.00
_cell.angle_beta   90.00
_cell.angle_gamma   90.00
#
_symmetry.space_group_name_H-M   'P 1'
#
loop_
_entity.id
_entity.type
_entity.pdbx_description
1 polymer ?
#
loop_
_entity_poly.entity_id
_entity_poly.type
_entity_poly.pdbx_seq_one_letter_code
_entity_poly.pdbx_strand_id
1 'polypeptide(L)'
;VLLSFLAVVLGFDAVCGERERGTLRQMLVNPVPRGSVIVAKLIGGLLSLWIPLALAFVLALLIASSNPDVLFSGDDWVRLALLFILSCLFLGQVFSLSLMVSTLTRDSATALIICLFAWLAGSVGYMNALPSLSRYGVEEVPFQNFMEQNREFWNIYNREKNEWNETHPSPGEAYLKGIQGQGRLRYAHPRGYAWLQQENAFMQDKHMERASRSHKAMSANYQHLAREAFLVDQWSILSPFTNYKALANQLARTTLSDKFRLLKAGHRYREDFIQYLRGRNAFASRRWFTDDPEHQEPMIPHPEEMSPEMLAPDSPFMKERMAWAQKQEELAATDATRQLDLTDLPRFGADWQRNLGGSLAVMTPGLAMLLLTFGGSVLVAMLRFLNYDPK
;
A
#
# COMPACT_ATOMS: atom_id res chain seq x y z
N VAL A 1 8.11 8.70 19.06
CA VAL A 1 7.53 9.37 20.25
C VAL A 1 8.43 9.24 21.46
N LEU A 2 8.79 8.03 21.92
CA LEU A 2 9.64 7.84 23.11
C LEU A 2 11.03 8.48 22.98
N LEU A 3 11.82 8.12 21.95
CA LEU A 3 13.16 8.69 21.75
C LEU A 3 13.14 10.20 21.49
N SER A 4 12.11 10.71 20.82
CA SER A 4 11.95 12.15 20.62
C SER A 4 11.57 12.88 21.90
N PHE A 5 10.86 12.25 22.84
CA PHE A 5 10.60 12.80 24.16
C PHE A 5 11.89 12.80 24.99
N LEU A 6 12.66 11.70 24.95
CA LEU A 6 13.97 11.63 25.57
C LEU A 6 14.92 12.72 25.05
N ALA A 7 14.90 13.00 23.74
CA ALA A 7 15.67 14.09 23.15
C ALA A 7 15.32 15.46 23.76
N VAL A 8 14.04 15.69 24.07
CA VAL A 8 13.60 16.91 24.75
C VAL A 8 14.09 16.95 26.19
N VAL A 9 13.93 15.84 26.92
CA VAL A 9 14.34 15.72 28.33
C VAL A 9 15.86 15.86 28.50
N LEU A 10 16.66 15.38 27.55
CA LEU A 10 18.11 15.56 27.58
C LEU A 10 18.56 16.98 27.16
N GLY A 11 17.74 17.68 26.37
CA GLY A 11 18.10 18.98 25.80
C GLY A 11 17.68 20.18 26.66
N PHE A 12 16.57 20.09 27.42
CA PHE A 12 15.97 21.27 28.04
C PHE A 12 16.82 21.91 29.14
N ASP A 13 17.53 21.12 29.96
CA ASP A 13 18.36 21.62 31.07
C ASP A 13 19.86 21.63 30.76
N ALA A 14 20.23 21.29 29.52
CA ALA A 14 21.63 21.11 29.12
C ALA A 14 22.49 22.37 29.29
N VAL A 15 21.89 23.56 29.24
CA VAL A 15 22.57 24.85 29.46
C VAL A 15 21.99 25.61 30.64
N CYS A 16 20.66 25.80 30.70
CA CYS A 16 20.04 26.54 31.80
C CYS A 16 20.17 25.82 33.16
N GLY A 17 20.12 24.49 33.20
CA GLY A 17 20.31 23.73 34.43
C GLY A 17 21.73 23.86 34.98
N GLU A 18 22.75 23.86 34.12
CA GLU A 18 24.14 24.09 34.54
C GLU A 18 24.40 25.53 34.96
N ARG A 19 23.67 26.48 34.36
CA ARG A 19 23.68 27.89 34.73
C ARG A 19 23.08 28.11 36.12
N GLU A 20 21.94 27.49 36.42
CA GLU A 20 21.31 27.52 37.76
C GLU A 20 22.22 26.91 38.83
N ARG A 21 22.88 25.79 38.52
CA ARG A 21 23.81 25.11 39.45
C ARG A 21 25.16 25.82 39.59
N GLY A 22 25.42 26.89 38.83
CA GLY A 22 26.70 27.60 38.83
C GLY A 22 27.87 26.87 38.16
N THR A 23 27.68 25.59 37.79
CA THR A 23 28.70 24.76 37.12
C THR A 23 29.17 25.34 35.78
N LEU A 24 28.26 25.97 35.02
CA LEU A 24 28.60 26.60 33.74
C LEU A 24 29.58 27.77 33.95
N ARG A 25 29.37 28.59 34.99
CA ARG A 25 30.25 29.70 35.32
C ARG A 25 31.64 29.19 35.71
N GLN A 26 31.71 28.13 36.51
CA GLN A 26 32.98 27.52 36.91
C GLN A 26 33.75 26.95 35.70
N MET A 27 33.06 26.35 34.74
CA MET A 27 33.68 25.83 33.51
C MET A 27 34.26 26.95 32.63
N LEU A 28 33.57 28.09 32.54
CA LEU A 28 33.95 29.24 31.72
C LEU A 28 35.10 30.08 32.29
N VAL A 29 35.49 29.88 33.55
CA VAL A 29 36.69 30.50 34.14
C VAL A 29 37.96 29.79 33.66
N ASN A 30 37.87 28.54 33.25
CA ASN A 30 38.99 27.80 32.68
C ASN A 30 39.23 28.20 31.21
N PRO A 31 40.46 28.02 30.66
CA PRO A 31 40.80 28.37 29.28
C PRO A 31 40.22 27.37 28.27
N VAL A 32 38.90 27.16 28.30
CA VAL A 32 38.18 26.30 27.35
C VAL A 32 37.39 27.19 26.38
N PRO A 33 37.58 27.04 25.05
CA PRO A 33 36.82 27.80 24.08
C PRO A 33 35.33 27.48 24.19
N ARG A 34 34.50 28.52 24.32
CA ARG A 34 33.03 28.41 24.48
C ARG A 34 32.37 27.62 23.35
N GLY A 35 32.86 27.79 22.12
CA GLY A 35 32.39 27.04 20.96
C GLY A 35 32.56 25.52 21.11
N SER A 36 33.68 25.07 21.68
CA SER A 36 33.91 23.65 21.91
C SER A 36 32.99 23.06 22.97
N VAL A 37 32.59 23.85 23.98
CA VAL A 37 31.65 23.39 25.02
C VAL A 37 30.27 23.10 24.42
N ILE A 38 29.72 24.02 23.63
CA ILE A 38 28.39 23.83 23.03
C ILE A 38 28.39 22.72 21.97
N VAL A 39 29.47 22.59 21.18
CA VAL A 39 29.63 21.49 20.22
C VAL A 39 29.74 20.15 20.93
N ALA A 40 30.50 20.07 22.02
CA ALA A 40 30.61 18.84 22.82
C ALA A 40 29.26 18.44 23.42
N LYS A 41 28.47 19.40 23.91
CA LYS A 41 27.08 19.15 24.38
C LYS A 41 26.19 18.63 23.26
N LEU A 42 26.29 19.23 22.08
CA LEU A 42 25.54 18.79 20.91
C LEU A 42 25.90 17.35 20.53
N ILE A 43 27.17 17.06 20.32
CA ILE A 43 27.64 15.72 19.92
C ILE A 43 27.36 14.68 21.01
N GLY A 44 27.61 15.00 22.27
CA GLY A 44 27.34 14.10 23.39
C GLY A 44 25.85 13.76 23.53
N GLY A 45 24.98 14.75 23.41
CA GLY A 45 23.53 14.54 23.41
C GLY A 45 23.05 13.72 22.21
N LEU A 46 23.56 14.00 21.01
CA LEU A 46 23.26 13.24 19.80
C LEU A 46 23.69 11.77 19.92
N LEU A 47 24.93 11.50 20.37
CA LEU A 47 25.42 10.14 20.56
C LEU A 47 24.59 9.37 21.58
N SER A 48 24.18 10.03 22.67
CA SER A 48 23.30 9.41 23.69
C SER A 48 21.94 8.99 23.12
N LEU A 49 21.47 9.61 22.04
CA LEU A 49 20.23 9.26 21.35
C LEU A 49 20.45 8.26 20.21
N TRP A 50 21.55 8.40 19.47
CA TRP A 50 21.86 7.57 18.32
C TRP A 50 22.27 6.15 18.72
N ILE A 51 22.94 5.96 19.86
CA ILE A 51 23.34 4.61 20.32
C ILE A 51 22.11 3.71 20.58
N PRO A 52 21.11 4.10 21.40
CA PRO A 52 19.88 3.32 21.57
C PRO A 52 19.10 3.15 20.27
N LEU A 53 19.06 4.18 19.41
CA LEU A 53 18.40 4.10 18.11
C LEU A 53 19.06 3.05 17.21
N ALA A 54 20.39 3.05 17.10
CA ALA A 54 21.15 2.08 16.31
C ALA A 54 20.92 0.66 16.81
N LEU A 55 20.94 0.45 18.13
CA LEU A 55 20.66 -0.85 18.72
C LEU A 55 19.24 -1.33 18.37
N ALA A 56 18.23 -0.49 18.55
CA ALA A 56 16.85 -0.81 18.21
C ALA A 56 16.66 -1.07 16.70
N PHE A 57 17.35 -0.31 15.84
CA PHE A 57 17.28 -0.46 14.40
C PHE A 57 17.92 -1.77 13.93
N VAL A 58 19.09 -2.13 14.46
CA VAL A 58 19.75 -3.42 14.17
C VAL A 58 18.89 -4.59 14.64
N LEU A 59 18.30 -4.52 15.84
CA LEU A 59 17.39 -5.55 16.32
C LEU A 59 16.17 -5.71 15.41
N ALA A 60 15.57 -4.61 14.95
CA ALA A 60 14.45 -4.64 14.01
C ALA A 60 14.85 -5.27 12.66
N LEU A 61 16.04 -4.96 12.15
CA LEU A 61 16.56 -5.57 10.92
C LEU A 61 16.81 -7.07 11.08
N LEU A 62 17.37 -7.50 12.22
CA LEU A 62 17.59 -8.93 12.50
C LEU A 62 16.27 -9.70 12.50
N ILE A 63 15.25 -9.17 13.19
CA ILE A 63 13.90 -9.76 13.21
C ILE A 63 13.32 -9.80 11.80
N ALA A 64 13.43 -8.72 11.02
CA ALA A 64 12.93 -8.69 9.65
C ALA A 64 13.65 -9.72 8.76
N SER A 65 14.98 -9.83 8.86
CA SER A 65 15.80 -10.78 8.09
C SER A 65 15.60 -12.24 8.47
N SER A 66 15.08 -12.53 9.66
CA SER A 66 14.73 -13.90 10.06
C SER A 66 13.47 -14.44 9.40
N ASN A 67 12.67 -13.59 8.74
CA ASN A 67 11.47 -14.02 8.03
C ASN A 67 11.82 -14.44 6.60
N PRO A 68 11.58 -15.71 6.21
CA PRO A 68 11.94 -16.21 4.88
C PRO A 68 11.12 -15.56 3.74
N ASP A 69 9.98 -14.97 4.05
CA ASP A 69 9.12 -14.28 3.07
C ASP A 69 9.60 -12.86 2.73
N VAL A 70 10.61 -12.34 3.45
CA VAL A 70 11.13 -10.98 3.24
C VAL A 70 12.43 -11.04 2.45
N LEU A 71 12.33 -10.85 1.14
CA LEU A 71 13.48 -10.72 0.25
C LEU A 71 13.84 -9.24 0.08
N PHE A 72 14.94 -8.81 0.68
CA PHE A 72 15.46 -7.46 0.50
C PHE A 72 16.21 -7.34 -0.82
N SER A 73 15.73 -6.48 -1.71
CA SER A 73 16.49 -6.05 -2.88
C SER A 73 17.63 -5.09 -2.49
N GLY A 74 18.61 -4.90 -3.37
CA GLY A 74 19.67 -3.90 -3.17
C GLY A 74 19.13 -2.47 -2.98
N ASP A 75 18.01 -2.14 -3.65
CA ASP A 75 17.32 -0.84 -3.46
C ASP A 75 16.75 -0.70 -2.04
N ASP A 76 16.27 -1.80 -1.46
CA ASP A 76 15.65 -1.79 -0.13
C ASP A 76 16.70 -1.55 0.96
N TRP A 77 17.90 -2.11 0.81
CA TRP A 77 19.03 -1.84 1.72
C TRP A 77 19.42 -0.36 1.74
N VAL A 78 19.47 0.28 0.57
CA VAL A 78 19.76 1.72 0.48
C VAL A 78 18.64 2.54 1.15
N ARG A 79 17.37 2.18 0.94
CA ARG A 79 16.24 2.84 1.61
C ARG A 79 16.27 2.69 3.13
N LEU A 80 16.64 1.52 3.63
CA LEU A 80 16.81 1.26 5.06
C LEU A 80 17.93 2.12 5.65
N ALA A 81 19.08 2.21 4.96
CA ALA A 81 20.17 3.10 5.38
C ALA A 81 19.74 4.58 5.41
N LEU A 82 19.01 5.03 4.38
CA LEU A 82 18.46 6.39 4.34
C LEU A 82 17.42 6.63 5.43
N LEU A 83 16.60 5.63 5.77
CA LEU A 83 15.62 5.72 6.85
C LEU A 83 16.32 5.86 8.21
N PHE A 84 17.42 5.15 8.43
CA PHE A 84 18.25 5.30 9.63
C PHE A 84 18.86 6.71 9.72
N ILE A 85 19.47 7.21 8.64
CA ILE A 85 20.03 8.57 8.58
C ILE A 85 18.93 9.61 8.85
N LEU A 86 17.76 9.47 8.23
CA LEU A 86 16.61 10.33 8.44
C LEU A 86 16.15 10.33 9.91
N SER A 87 16.17 9.16 10.56
CA SER A 87 15.83 9.02 11.99
C SER A 87 16.84 9.73 12.89
N CYS A 88 18.13 9.59 12.59
CA CYS A 88 19.21 10.30 13.31
C CYS A 88 19.08 11.82 13.17
N LEU A 89 18.81 12.30 11.95
CA LEU A 89 18.59 13.72 11.66
C LEU A 89 17.35 14.26 12.38
N PHE A 90 16.24 13.52 12.38
CA PHE A 90 15.03 13.89 13.12
C PHE A 90 15.29 14.02 14.63
N LEU A 91 15.95 13.03 15.25
CA LEU A 91 16.29 13.12 16.68
C LEU A 91 17.23 14.31 16.95
N GLY A 92 18.17 14.56 16.05
CA GLY A 92 19.06 15.70 16.16
C GLY A 92 18.35 17.04 16.07
N GLN A 93 17.35 17.17 15.19
CA GLN A 93 16.50 18.35 15.07
C GLN A 93 15.68 18.61 16.35
N VAL A 94 15.08 17.57 16.93
CA VAL A 94 14.31 17.72 18.18
C VAL A 94 15.25 18.11 19.33
N PHE A 95 16.41 17.46 19.44
CA PHE A 95 17.41 17.77 20.45
C PHE A 95 17.96 19.19 20.30
N SER A 96 18.29 19.63 19.08
CA SER A 96 18.81 20.98 18.83
C SER A 96 17.78 22.07 19.12
N LEU A 97 16.49 21.82 18.86
CA LEU A 97 15.41 22.71 19.27
C LEU A 97 15.31 22.84 20.79
N SER A 98 15.41 21.74 21.54
CA SER A 98 15.42 21.78 23.01
C SER A 98 16.66 22.47 23.57
N LEU A 99 17.84 22.22 22.98
CA LEU A 99 19.07 22.92 23.34
C LEU A 99 18.96 24.43 23.06
N MET A 100 18.39 24.81 21.92
CA MET A 100 18.12 26.21 21.59
C MET A 100 17.23 26.87 22.64
N VAL A 101 16.13 26.23 23.05
CA VAL A 101 15.27 26.73 24.14
C VAL A 101 16.08 26.86 25.44
N SER A 102 16.87 25.85 25.81
CA SER A 102 17.73 25.86 27.00
C SER A 102 18.68 27.07 27.03
N THR A 103 19.26 27.46 25.88
CA THR A 103 20.13 28.64 25.78
C THR A 103 19.39 29.98 25.87
N LEU A 104 18.09 30.00 25.54
CA LEU A 104 17.26 31.22 25.54
C LEU A 104 16.64 31.49 26.91
N THR A 105 16.39 30.44 27.69
CA THR A 105 15.79 30.53 29.03
C THR A 105 16.85 30.65 30.12
N ARG A 106 16.52 31.36 31.21
CA ARG A 106 17.37 31.42 32.40
C ARG A 106 17.07 30.29 33.38
N ASP A 107 15.79 29.97 33.54
CA ASP A 107 15.31 28.98 34.51
C ASP A 107 14.98 27.64 33.83
N SER A 108 15.40 26.55 34.46
CA SER A 108 15.21 25.17 34.01
C SER A 108 13.73 24.77 33.98
N ALA A 109 12.96 25.22 34.98
CA ALA A 109 11.51 24.98 35.03
C ALA A 109 10.79 25.62 33.82
N THR A 110 11.14 26.85 33.46
CA THR A 110 10.57 27.55 32.29
C THR A 110 10.99 26.88 30.99
N ALA A 111 12.26 26.47 30.88
CA ALA A 111 12.77 25.73 29.73
C ALA A 111 12.01 24.42 29.50
N LEU A 112 11.75 23.68 30.57
CA LEU A 112 10.98 22.43 30.55
C LEU A 112 9.57 22.67 30.04
N ILE A 113 8.86 23.66 30.60
CA ILE A 113 7.48 23.99 30.21
C ILE A 113 7.40 24.33 28.72
N ILE A 114 8.28 25.21 28.23
CA ILE A 114 8.31 25.61 26.82
C ILE A 114 8.61 24.41 25.91
N CYS A 115 9.63 23.62 26.25
CA CYS A 115 10.01 22.44 25.47
C CYS A 115 8.88 21.41 25.42
N LEU A 116 8.24 21.13 26.55
CA LEU A 116 7.20 20.12 26.66
C LEU A 116 5.93 20.58 25.95
N PHE A 117 5.57 21.86 26.04
CA PHE A 117 4.49 22.45 25.25
C PHE A 117 4.77 22.38 23.75
N ALA A 118 5.95 22.82 23.30
CA ALA A 118 6.33 22.78 21.88
C ALA A 118 6.35 21.33 21.34
N TRP A 119 6.87 20.39 22.13
CA TRP A 119 6.84 18.97 21.80
C TRP A 119 5.41 18.43 21.69
N LEU A 120 4.53 18.74 22.64
CA LEU A 120 3.15 18.24 22.66
C LEU A 120 2.33 18.85 21.53
N ALA A 121 2.46 20.16 21.30
CA ALA A 121 1.84 20.87 20.20
C ALA A 121 2.34 20.36 18.84
N GLY A 122 3.65 20.15 18.66
CA GLY A 122 4.22 19.70 17.39
C GLY A 122 4.01 18.21 17.09
N SER A 123 4.01 17.35 18.11
CA SER A 123 3.91 15.90 17.95
C SER A 123 2.47 15.40 17.97
N VAL A 124 1.68 15.72 19.00
CA VAL A 124 0.32 15.22 19.19
C VAL A 124 -0.70 16.21 18.66
N GLY A 125 -0.57 17.49 19.02
CA GLY A 125 -1.52 18.53 18.62
C GLY A 125 -1.60 18.68 17.11
N TYR A 126 -0.47 18.95 16.47
CA TYR A 126 -0.38 19.19 15.04
C TYR A 126 -0.73 17.93 14.23
N MET A 127 -0.24 16.75 14.64
CA MET A 127 -0.54 15.50 13.93
C MET A 127 -2.03 15.16 13.93
N ASN A 128 -2.77 15.50 15.00
CA ASN A 128 -4.21 15.27 15.09
C ASN A 128 -5.03 16.41 14.47
N ALA A 129 -4.54 17.64 14.52
CA ALA A 129 -5.21 18.78 13.91
C ALA A 129 -5.12 18.77 12.37
N LEU A 130 -4.04 18.22 11.83
CA LEU A 130 -3.74 18.29 10.40
C LEU A 130 -4.82 17.67 9.50
N PRO A 131 -5.33 16.44 9.74
CA PRO A 131 -6.43 15.88 8.97
C PRO A 131 -7.72 16.69 9.10
N SER A 132 -8.02 17.21 10.29
CA SER A 132 -9.20 18.05 10.52
C SER A 132 -9.13 19.37 9.74
N LEU A 133 -7.95 19.97 9.65
CA LEU A 133 -7.73 21.19 8.87
C LEU A 133 -7.84 20.94 7.37
N SER A 134 -7.38 19.79 6.87
CA SER A 134 -7.46 19.46 5.44
C SER A 134 -8.89 19.30 4.92
N ARG A 135 -9.86 18.95 5.79
CA ARG A 135 -11.27 18.78 5.39
C ARG A 135 -11.94 20.08 4.95
N TYR A 136 -11.55 21.22 5.52
CA TYR A 136 -12.15 22.50 5.15
C TYR A 136 -11.87 22.93 3.71
N GLY A 137 -10.85 22.34 3.07
CA GLY A 137 -10.48 22.64 1.68
C GLY A 137 -10.99 21.64 0.65
N VAL A 138 -11.77 20.62 1.05
CA VAL A 138 -12.15 19.51 0.15
C VAL A 138 -13.65 19.25 0.25
N GLU A 139 -14.34 19.29 -0.90
CA GLU A 139 -15.73 18.82 -1.01
C GLU A 139 -15.77 17.30 -0.84
N GLU A 140 -16.46 16.84 0.21
CA GLU A 140 -16.74 15.42 0.41
C GLU A 140 -17.90 14.97 -0.50
N VAL A 141 -17.62 13.99 -1.35
CA VAL A 141 -18.68 13.29 -2.10
C VAL A 141 -19.21 12.16 -1.21
N PRO A 142 -20.51 12.11 -0.89
CA PRO A 142 -21.07 11.04 -0.07
C PRO A 142 -20.82 9.67 -0.70
N PHE A 143 -20.36 8.71 0.11
CA PHE A 143 -20.18 7.31 -0.33
C PHE A 143 -21.49 6.69 -0.87
N GLN A 144 -22.64 7.21 -0.44
CA GLN A 144 -23.96 6.83 -0.95
C GLN A 144 -24.08 7.03 -2.46
N ASN A 145 -23.54 8.13 -3.02
CA ASN A 145 -23.60 8.38 -4.46
C ASN A 145 -22.89 7.28 -5.25
N PHE A 146 -21.75 6.78 -4.75
CA PHE A 146 -21.06 5.64 -5.35
C PHE A 146 -21.89 4.36 -5.23
N MET A 147 -22.50 4.11 -4.06
CA MET A 147 -23.35 2.93 -3.85
C MET A 147 -24.57 2.92 -4.78
N GLU A 148 -25.22 4.07 -4.97
CA GLU A 148 -26.33 4.26 -5.90
C GLU A 148 -25.90 4.01 -7.35
N GLN A 149 -24.79 4.61 -7.79
CA GLN A 149 -24.24 4.37 -9.13
C GLN A 149 -23.90 2.89 -9.35
N ASN A 150 -23.26 2.24 -8.37
CA ASN A 150 -22.89 0.84 -8.46
C ASN A 150 -24.13 -0.08 -8.49
N ARG A 151 -25.19 0.28 -7.75
CA ARG A 151 -26.48 -0.42 -7.80
C ARG A 151 -27.12 -0.31 -9.19
N GLU A 152 -27.11 0.88 -9.79
CA GLU A 152 -27.60 1.08 -11.16
C GLU A 152 -26.81 0.26 -12.19
N PHE A 153 -25.49 0.14 -12.04
CA PHE A 153 -24.69 -0.72 -12.92
C PHE A 153 -25.08 -2.20 -12.81
N TRP A 154 -25.44 -2.67 -11.61
CA TRP A 154 -25.97 -4.02 -11.41
C TRP A 154 -27.38 -4.20 -11.99
N ASN A 155 -28.25 -3.20 -11.85
CA ASN A 155 -29.59 -3.22 -12.42
C ASN A 155 -29.53 -3.34 -13.95
N ILE A 156 -28.67 -2.55 -14.60
CA ILE A 156 -28.45 -2.61 -16.05
C ILE A 156 -27.93 -4.00 -16.46
N TYR A 157 -26.89 -4.50 -15.78
CA TYR A 157 -26.33 -5.81 -16.05
C TYR A 157 -27.37 -6.94 -15.91
N ASN A 158 -28.17 -6.92 -14.85
CA ASN A 158 -29.19 -7.93 -14.60
C ASN A 158 -30.32 -7.87 -15.65
N ARG A 159 -30.72 -6.67 -16.08
CA ARG A 159 -31.70 -6.49 -17.15
C ARG A 159 -31.20 -7.10 -18.46
N GLU A 160 -30.00 -6.72 -18.89
CA GLU A 160 -29.41 -7.23 -20.13
C GLU A 160 -29.19 -8.76 -20.08
N LYS A 161 -28.79 -9.29 -18.92
CA LYS A 161 -28.70 -10.74 -18.68
C LYS A 161 -30.05 -11.42 -18.82
N ASN A 162 -31.12 -10.85 -18.27
CA ASN A 162 -32.45 -11.43 -18.35
C ASN A 162 -32.97 -11.42 -19.79
N GLU A 163 -32.81 -10.31 -20.51
CA GLU A 163 -33.16 -10.20 -21.94
C GLU A 163 -32.40 -11.23 -22.79
N TRP A 164 -31.11 -11.46 -22.49
CA TRP A 164 -30.33 -12.49 -23.16
C TRP A 164 -30.85 -13.91 -22.86
N ASN A 165 -31.16 -14.20 -21.60
CA ASN A 165 -31.72 -15.50 -21.19
C ASN A 165 -33.08 -15.80 -21.84
N GLU A 166 -33.92 -14.78 -22.02
CA GLU A 166 -35.23 -14.90 -22.69
C GLU A 166 -35.08 -15.21 -24.19
N THR A 167 -34.07 -14.62 -24.84
CA THR A 167 -33.80 -14.81 -26.27
C THR A 167 -32.96 -16.05 -26.57
N HIS A 168 -32.20 -16.56 -25.60
CA HIS A 168 -31.32 -17.71 -25.72
C HIS A 168 -31.59 -18.76 -24.63
N PRO A 169 -32.77 -19.41 -24.64
CA PRO A 169 -33.12 -20.38 -23.62
C PRO A 169 -32.10 -21.51 -23.57
N SER A 170 -31.79 -21.95 -22.35
CA SER A 170 -30.89 -23.09 -22.12
C SER A 170 -31.40 -24.33 -22.86
N PRO A 171 -30.52 -25.15 -23.46
CA PRO A 171 -30.92 -26.38 -24.13
C PRO A 171 -31.50 -27.44 -23.17
N GLY A 172 -31.43 -27.22 -21.85
CA GLY A 172 -31.92 -28.11 -20.81
C GLY A 172 -30.78 -28.71 -19.97
N GLU A 173 -31.10 -29.16 -18.75
CA GLU A 173 -30.09 -29.63 -17.79
C GLU A 173 -29.29 -30.83 -18.30
N ALA A 174 -29.92 -31.75 -19.02
CA ALA A 174 -29.26 -32.92 -19.59
C ALA A 174 -28.15 -32.55 -20.59
N TYR A 175 -28.32 -31.45 -21.34
CA TYR A 175 -27.33 -30.97 -22.30
C TYR A 175 -26.13 -30.27 -21.64
N LEU A 176 -26.32 -29.73 -20.43
CA LEU A 176 -25.29 -29.04 -19.65
C LEU A 176 -24.64 -29.95 -18.59
N LYS A 177 -25.14 -31.18 -18.43
CA LYS A 177 -24.58 -32.14 -17.48
C LYS A 177 -23.16 -32.53 -17.90
N GLY A 178 -22.24 -32.43 -16.95
CA GLY A 178 -20.84 -32.78 -17.13
C GLY A 178 -20.11 -32.79 -15.80
N ILE A 179 -18.79 -32.99 -15.85
CA ILE A 179 -17.93 -32.89 -14.66
C ILE A 179 -17.42 -31.46 -14.55
N GLN A 180 -17.69 -30.83 -13.40
CA GLN A 180 -17.14 -29.53 -13.06
C GLN A 180 -15.93 -29.70 -12.14
N GLY A 181 -14.81 -29.10 -12.50
CA GLY A 181 -13.59 -29.16 -11.70
C GLY A 181 -12.55 -28.16 -12.21
N GLN A 182 -11.80 -27.55 -11.29
CA GLN A 182 -10.71 -26.61 -11.63
C GLN A 182 -11.15 -25.46 -12.58
N GLY A 183 -12.40 -25.02 -12.48
CA GLY A 183 -12.95 -23.96 -13.32
C GLY A 183 -13.29 -24.38 -14.76
N ARG A 184 -13.34 -25.68 -15.07
CA ARG A 184 -13.70 -26.24 -16.38
C ARG A 184 -14.95 -27.10 -16.28
N LEU A 185 -15.67 -27.20 -17.40
CA LEU A 185 -16.76 -28.16 -17.60
C LEU A 185 -16.36 -29.21 -18.64
N ARG A 186 -16.23 -30.47 -18.22
CA ARG A 186 -15.88 -31.61 -19.08
C ARG A 186 -17.07 -32.50 -19.36
N TYR A 187 -17.04 -33.15 -20.51
CA TYR A 187 -17.99 -34.11 -21.03
C TYR A 187 -19.43 -33.56 -21.15
N ALA A 188 -19.62 -32.26 -21.34
CA ALA A 188 -20.96 -31.74 -21.64
C ALA A 188 -21.36 -32.06 -23.09
N HIS A 189 -22.65 -32.04 -23.39
CA HIS A 189 -23.12 -32.28 -24.75
C HIS A 189 -22.66 -31.16 -25.70
N PRO A 190 -22.31 -31.44 -26.98
CA PRO A 190 -21.88 -30.42 -27.95
C PRO A 190 -22.85 -29.23 -28.08
N ARG A 191 -24.17 -29.50 -28.06
CA ARG A 191 -25.21 -28.44 -28.02
C ARG A 191 -25.14 -27.58 -26.75
N GLY A 192 -24.82 -28.18 -25.60
CA GLY A 192 -24.58 -27.45 -24.35
C GLY A 192 -23.32 -26.59 -24.44
N TYR A 193 -22.23 -27.11 -25.02
CA TYR A 193 -21.02 -26.34 -25.26
C TYR A 193 -21.26 -25.15 -26.19
N ALA A 194 -22.01 -25.32 -27.28
CA ALA A 194 -22.34 -24.24 -28.20
C ALA A 194 -23.15 -23.12 -27.52
N TRP A 195 -24.10 -23.48 -26.66
CA TRP A 195 -24.86 -22.51 -25.86
C TRP A 195 -23.96 -21.79 -24.84
N LEU A 196 -23.14 -22.52 -24.09
CA LEU A 196 -22.19 -21.93 -23.13
C LEU A 196 -21.18 -20.99 -23.80
N GLN A 197 -20.77 -21.29 -25.03
CA GLN A 197 -19.88 -20.43 -25.81
C GLN A 197 -20.53 -19.07 -26.11
N GLN A 198 -21.82 -19.07 -26.48
CA GLN A 198 -22.60 -17.84 -26.71
C GLN A 198 -22.84 -17.09 -25.39
N GLU A 199 -23.21 -17.81 -24.33
CA GLU A 199 -23.41 -17.24 -23.00
C GLU A 199 -22.12 -16.58 -22.49
N ASN A 200 -21.00 -17.28 -22.52
CA ASN A 200 -19.72 -16.76 -22.07
C ASN A 200 -19.29 -15.53 -22.87
N ALA A 201 -19.45 -15.55 -24.20
CA ALA A 201 -19.09 -14.41 -25.04
C ALA A 201 -19.87 -13.15 -24.64
N PHE A 202 -21.18 -13.28 -24.41
CA PHE A 202 -22.03 -12.18 -23.98
C PHE A 202 -21.75 -11.74 -22.54
N MET A 203 -21.77 -12.68 -21.59
CA MET A 203 -21.64 -12.38 -20.15
C MET A 203 -20.28 -11.78 -19.81
N GLN A 204 -19.19 -12.26 -20.42
CA GLN A 204 -17.85 -11.73 -20.15
C GLN A 204 -17.71 -10.29 -20.65
N ASP A 205 -18.27 -9.96 -21.82
CA ASP A 205 -18.27 -8.57 -22.30
C ASP A 205 -19.05 -7.65 -21.35
N LYS A 206 -20.24 -8.07 -20.91
CA LYS A 206 -21.05 -7.33 -19.94
C LYS A 206 -20.38 -7.19 -18.58
N HIS A 207 -19.70 -8.22 -18.09
CA HIS A 207 -18.90 -8.14 -16.87
C HIS A 207 -17.78 -7.10 -16.98
N MET A 208 -17.09 -7.06 -18.12
CA MET A 208 -16.01 -6.11 -18.37
C MET A 208 -16.51 -4.67 -18.44
N GLU A 209 -17.61 -4.44 -19.16
CA GLU A 209 -18.25 -3.15 -19.28
C GLU A 209 -18.65 -2.62 -17.89
N ARG A 210 -19.36 -3.43 -17.10
CA ARG A 210 -19.76 -3.09 -15.73
C ARG A 210 -18.56 -2.80 -14.85
N ALA A 211 -17.53 -3.65 -14.89
CA ALA A 211 -16.31 -3.47 -14.10
C ALA A 211 -15.55 -2.19 -14.50
N SER A 212 -15.57 -1.79 -15.78
CA SER A 212 -15.01 -0.51 -16.24
C SER A 212 -15.81 0.68 -15.68
N ARG A 213 -17.15 0.64 -15.78
CA ARG A 213 -18.04 1.68 -15.23
C ARG A 213 -17.89 1.84 -13.71
N SER A 214 -17.90 0.72 -12.98
CA SER A 214 -17.72 0.70 -11.52
C SER A 214 -16.35 1.26 -11.11
N HIS A 215 -15.28 0.92 -11.84
CA HIS A 215 -13.96 1.51 -11.61
C HIS A 215 -13.95 3.03 -11.82
N LYS A 216 -14.55 3.53 -12.92
CA LYS A 216 -14.61 4.97 -13.19
C LYS A 216 -15.34 5.74 -12.08
N ALA A 217 -16.47 5.21 -11.63
CA ALA A 217 -17.23 5.77 -10.50
C ALA A 217 -16.42 5.76 -9.20
N MET A 218 -15.78 4.63 -8.90
CA MET A 218 -14.94 4.46 -7.71
C MET A 218 -13.72 5.41 -7.73
N SER A 219 -13.07 5.56 -8.88
CA SER A 219 -11.92 6.47 -9.04
C SER A 219 -12.31 7.92 -8.83
N ALA A 220 -13.44 8.35 -9.39
CA ALA A 220 -13.95 9.71 -9.19
C ALA A 220 -14.16 9.99 -7.69
N ASN A 221 -14.76 9.06 -6.95
CA ASN A 221 -14.98 9.21 -5.51
C ASN A 221 -13.67 9.24 -4.70
N TYR A 222 -12.73 8.32 -4.98
CA TYR A 222 -11.46 8.27 -4.27
C TYR A 222 -10.57 9.49 -4.50
N GLN A 223 -10.69 10.16 -5.64
CA GLN A 223 -9.87 11.36 -5.92
C GLN A 223 -10.14 12.49 -4.93
N HIS A 224 -11.35 12.63 -4.40
CA HIS A 224 -11.67 13.64 -3.39
C HIS A 224 -10.96 13.36 -2.06
N LEU A 225 -11.12 12.14 -1.53
CA LEU A 225 -10.41 11.71 -0.31
C LEU A 225 -8.89 11.75 -0.48
N ALA A 226 -8.40 11.49 -1.69
CA ALA A 226 -6.98 11.58 -1.99
C ALA A 226 -6.45 13.01 -1.88
N ARG A 227 -7.21 14.02 -2.31
CA ARG A 227 -6.80 15.43 -2.17
C ARG A 227 -6.58 15.81 -0.72
N GLU A 228 -7.47 15.39 0.19
CA GLU A 228 -7.32 15.63 1.63
C GLU A 228 -5.98 15.05 2.13
N ALA A 229 -5.72 13.77 1.85
CA ALA A 229 -4.49 13.11 2.27
C ALA A 229 -3.22 13.73 1.63
N PHE A 230 -3.29 14.19 0.38
CA PHE A 230 -2.17 14.89 -0.25
C PHE A 230 -1.88 16.25 0.40
N LEU A 231 -2.91 16.98 0.82
CA LEU A 231 -2.73 18.22 1.58
C LEU A 231 -2.08 17.94 2.94
N VAL A 232 -2.51 16.89 3.64
CA VAL A 232 -1.86 16.42 4.88
C VAL A 232 -0.39 16.12 4.66
N ASP A 233 -0.04 15.38 3.61
CA ASP A 233 1.36 15.07 3.28
C ASP A 233 2.18 16.35 2.97
N GLN A 234 1.61 17.32 2.24
CA GLN A 234 2.29 18.57 1.91
C GLN A 234 2.53 19.44 3.16
N TRP A 235 1.52 19.57 4.01
CA TRP A 235 1.59 20.42 5.20
C TRP A 235 2.36 19.76 6.34
N SER A 236 2.59 18.44 6.28
CA SER A 236 3.43 17.71 7.22
C SER A 236 4.83 18.30 7.36
N ILE A 237 5.34 19.04 6.37
CA ILE A 237 6.64 19.72 6.40
C ILE A 237 6.78 20.73 7.57
N LEU A 238 5.66 21.27 8.08
CA LEU A 238 5.66 22.34 9.09
C LEU A 238 6.07 21.90 10.50
N SER A 239 5.93 20.62 10.84
CA SER A 239 6.38 20.07 12.12
C SER A 239 7.46 19.02 11.91
N PRO A 240 8.55 19.01 12.71
CA PRO A 240 9.59 17.98 12.66
C PRO A 240 9.03 16.55 12.73
N PHE A 241 7.97 16.36 13.50
CA PHE A 241 7.36 15.05 13.77
C PHE A 241 6.56 14.55 12.56
N THR A 242 5.68 15.38 12.02
CA THR A 242 4.88 15.02 10.85
C THR A 242 5.75 14.94 9.60
N ASN A 243 6.76 15.80 9.47
CA ASN A 243 7.70 15.79 8.35
C ASN A 243 8.51 14.48 8.34
N TYR A 244 9.07 14.07 9.50
CA TYR A 244 9.75 12.79 9.63
C TYR A 244 8.85 11.62 9.24
N LYS A 245 7.60 11.59 9.71
CA LYS A 245 6.63 10.53 9.36
C LYS A 245 6.34 10.50 7.86
N ALA A 246 6.11 11.66 7.24
CA ALA A 246 5.87 11.77 5.80
C ALA A 246 7.09 11.26 5.01
N LEU A 247 8.29 11.73 5.32
CA LEU A 247 9.54 11.32 4.68
C LEU A 247 9.83 9.82 4.85
N ALA A 248 9.59 9.27 6.05
CA ALA A 248 9.72 7.83 6.32
C ALA A 248 8.77 7.00 5.45
N ASN A 249 7.51 7.44 5.31
CA ASN A 249 6.54 6.78 4.42
C ASN A 249 6.96 6.85 2.94
N GLN A 250 7.58 7.96 2.49
CA GLN A 250 8.11 8.08 1.12
C GLN A 250 9.26 7.09 0.85
N LEU A 251 10.11 6.82 1.84
CA LEU A 251 11.19 5.83 1.73
C LEU A 251 10.63 4.40 1.73
N ALA A 252 9.69 4.12 2.64
CA ALA A 252 9.04 2.82 2.79
C ALA A 252 8.04 2.48 1.67
N ARG A 253 7.73 3.45 0.80
CA ARG A 253 6.74 3.35 -0.27
C ARG A 253 5.32 3.03 0.21
N THR A 254 4.96 3.55 1.38
CA THR A 254 3.67 3.31 2.06
C THR A 254 2.72 4.50 1.94
N THR A 255 2.98 5.40 1.00
CA THR A 255 2.16 6.61 0.80
C THR A 255 0.90 6.30 -0.01
N LEU A 256 -0.06 7.22 0.06
CA LEU A 256 -1.24 7.14 -0.78
C LEU A 256 -0.89 7.25 -2.28
N SER A 257 0.14 8.02 -2.65
CA SER A 257 0.60 8.12 -4.04
C SER A 257 1.16 6.80 -4.56
N ASP A 258 1.88 6.04 -3.74
CA ASP A 258 2.37 4.70 -4.10
C ASP A 258 1.22 3.70 -4.24
N LYS A 259 0.18 3.79 -3.39
CA LYS A 259 -1.06 3.02 -3.57
C LYS A 259 -1.73 3.33 -4.91
N PHE A 260 -1.86 4.60 -5.29
CA PHE A 260 -2.43 4.96 -6.60
C PHE A 260 -1.59 4.49 -7.77
N ARG A 261 -0.25 4.51 -7.64
CA ARG A 261 0.65 3.95 -8.66
C ARG A 261 0.42 2.46 -8.85
N LEU A 262 0.32 1.69 -7.76
CA LEU A 262 0.00 0.27 -7.80
C LEU A 262 -1.37 0.03 -8.45
N LEU A 263 -2.40 0.77 -8.04
CA LEU A 263 -3.74 0.66 -8.65
C LEU A 263 -3.68 0.93 -10.15
N LYS A 264 -3.00 2.00 -10.58
CA LYS A 264 -2.85 2.33 -12.01
C LYS A 264 -2.10 1.23 -12.78
N ALA A 265 -1.06 0.64 -12.19
CA ALA A 265 -0.36 -0.51 -12.77
C ALA A 265 -1.27 -1.75 -12.87
N GLY A 266 -2.05 -2.03 -11.82
CA GLY A 266 -3.11 -3.04 -11.80
C GLY A 266 -4.12 -2.87 -12.92
N HIS A 267 -4.57 -1.64 -13.14
CA HIS A 267 -5.51 -1.32 -14.20
C HIS A 267 -4.95 -1.53 -15.60
N ARG A 268 -3.73 -1.05 -15.86
CA ARG A 268 -3.06 -1.30 -17.15
C ARG A 268 -2.88 -2.78 -17.41
N TYR A 269 -2.38 -3.54 -16.42
CA TYR A 269 -2.24 -4.97 -16.56
C TYR A 269 -3.58 -5.68 -16.81
N ARG A 270 -4.65 -5.25 -16.13
CA ARG A 270 -6.00 -5.76 -16.39
C ARG A 270 -6.41 -5.50 -17.84
N GLU A 271 -6.16 -4.30 -18.37
CA GLU A 271 -6.46 -3.98 -19.77
C GLU A 271 -5.65 -4.84 -20.74
N ASP A 272 -4.35 -4.99 -20.51
CA ASP A 272 -3.46 -5.84 -21.31
C ASP A 272 -3.91 -7.32 -21.28
N PHE A 273 -4.28 -7.82 -20.10
CA PHE A 273 -4.79 -9.17 -19.91
C PHE A 273 -6.14 -9.38 -20.61
N ILE A 274 -7.04 -8.39 -20.54
CA ILE A 274 -8.32 -8.44 -21.25
C ILE A 274 -8.10 -8.43 -22.78
N GLN A 275 -7.20 -7.59 -23.28
CA GLN A 275 -6.85 -7.54 -24.69
C GLN A 275 -6.23 -8.85 -25.16
N TYR A 276 -5.36 -9.46 -24.34
CA TYR A 276 -4.81 -10.79 -24.59
C TYR A 276 -5.93 -11.84 -24.75
N LEU A 277 -6.88 -11.89 -23.81
CA LEU A 277 -8.02 -12.80 -23.88
C LEU A 277 -8.87 -12.56 -25.13
N ARG A 278 -9.13 -11.30 -25.50
CA ARG A 278 -9.84 -10.95 -26.74
C ARG A 278 -9.08 -11.41 -27.98
N GLY A 279 -7.76 -11.18 -28.03
CA GLY A 279 -6.91 -11.60 -29.15
C GLY A 279 -6.86 -13.12 -29.35
N ARG A 280 -7.01 -13.89 -28.27
CA ARG A 280 -7.12 -15.37 -28.30
C ARG A 280 -8.55 -15.88 -28.47
N ASN A 281 -9.52 -14.99 -28.72
CA ASN A 281 -10.96 -15.28 -28.78
C ASN A 281 -11.47 -16.07 -27.55
N ALA A 282 -10.90 -15.79 -26.37
CA ALA A 282 -11.12 -16.60 -25.17
C ALA A 282 -12.57 -16.65 -24.71
N PHE A 283 -13.32 -15.56 -24.89
CA PHE A 283 -14.71 -15.47 -24.43
C PHE A 283 -15.68 -16.25 -25.31
N ALA A 284 -15.36 -16.41 -26.60
CA ALA A 284 -16.18 -17.14 -27.55
C ALA A 284 -15.52 -18.44 -28.01
N SER A 285 -14.51 -18.96 -27.31
CA SER A 285 -13.84 -20.20 -27.68
C SER A 285 -14.08 -21.27 -26.61
N ARG A 286 -14.57 -22.44 -27.06
CA ARG A 286 -14.80 -23.63 -26.23
C ARG A 286 -13.56 -24.01 -25.42
N ARG A 287 -12.37 -23.82 -25.99
CA ARG A 287 -11.08 -24.25 -25.43
C ARG A 287 -10.73 -23.60 -24.08
N TRP A 288 -11.36 -22.47 -23.75
CA TRP A 288 -11.06 -21.69 -22.55
C TRP A 288 -11.89 -22.07 -21.32
N PHE A 289 -12.97 -22.81 -21.50
CA PHE A 289 -13.81 -23.31 -20.41
C PHE A 289 -13.98 -24.83 -20.43
N THR A 290 -13.48 -25.50 -21.47
CA THR A 290 -13.27 -26.95 -21.50
C THR A 290 -12.01 -27.30 -22.27
N ASP A 291 -11.36 -28.40 -21.86
CA ASP A 291 -10.23 -29.01 -22.54
C ASP A 291 -10.59 -30.29 -23.29
N ASP A 292 -11.88 -30.57 -23.43
CA ASP A 292 -12.37 -31.69 -24.22
C ASP A 292 -12.06 -31.51 -25.71
N PRO A 293 -11.59 -32.58 -26.38
CA PRO A 293 -11.55 -32.64 -27.84
C PRO A 293 -12.92 -32.37 -28.48
N GLU A 294 -12.93 -31.92 -29.74
CA GLU A 294 -14.19 -31.65 -30.46
C GLU A 294 -15.08 -32.89 -30.56
N HIS A 295 -14.48 -34.08 -30.74
CA HIS A 295 -15.16 -35.37 -30.85
C HIS A 295 -15.28 -36.14 -29.53
N GLN A 296 -15.06 -35.50 -28.38
CA GLN A 296 -15.22 -36.15 -27.08
C GLN A 296 -16.67 -36.60 -26.89
N GLU A 297 -16.86 -37.89 -26.58
CA GLU A 297 -18.18 -38.42 -26.22
C GLU A 297 -18.69 -37.68 -24.97
N PRO A 298 -19.93 -37.17 -24.98
CA PRO A 298 -20.48 -36.44 -23.84
C PRO A 298 -20.98 -37.39 -22.76
N MET A 299 -21.07 -36.90 -21.52
CA MET A 299 -21.63 -37.58 -20.35
C MET A 299 -23.01 -38.16 -20.64
N ILE A 300 -23.81 -37.48 -21.46
CA ILE A 300 -25.12 -37.94 -21.91
C ILE A 300 -25.16 -37.86 -23.45
N PRO A 301 -25.02 -39.00 -24.16
CA PRO A 301 -25.02 -39.04 -25.62
C PRO A 301 -26.37 -38.70 -26.28
N HIS A 302 -27.48 -39.13 -25.69
CA HIS A 302 -28.85 -38.93 -26.22
C HIS A 302 -29.74 -38.25 -25.17
N PRO A 303 -29.57 -36.94 -24.92
CA PRO A 303 -30.31 -36.22 -23.88
C PRO A 303 -31.84 -36.28 -24.04
N GLU A 304 -32.32 -36.34 -25.28
CA GLU A 304 -33.75 -36.43 -25.63
C GLU A 304 -34.43 -37.74 -25.18
N GLU A 305 -33.66 -38.80 -24.94
CA GLU A 305 -34.17 -40.10 -24.48
C GLU A 305 -34.14 -40.24 -22.94
N MET A 306 -33.60 -39.24 -22.24
CA MET A 306 -33.37 -39.32 -20.80
C MET A 306 -34.56 -38.76 -19.98
N SER A 307 -35.06 -39.55 -19.03
CA SER A 307 -36.05 -39.10 -18.05
C SER A 307 -35.36 -38.50 -16.81
N PRO A 308 -36.03 -37.64 -16.03
CA PRO A 308 -35.46 -37.08 -14.80
C PRO A 308 -34.99 -38.15 -13.79
N GLU A 309 -35.68 -39.28 -13.72
CA GLU A 309 -35.31 -40.41 -12.87
C GLU A 309 -34.01 -41.09 -13.33
N MET A 310 -33.79 -41.19 -14.65
CA MET A 310 -32.54 -41.72 -15.22
C MET A 310 -31.35 -40.77 -14.99
N LEU A 311 -31.61 -39.47 -14.82
CA LEU A 311 -30.59 -38.46 -14.53
C LEU A 311 -30.31 -38.27 -13.03
N ALA A 312 -31.05 -38.96 -12.16
CA ALA A 312 -30.80 -38.94 -10.72
C ALA A 312 -29.39 -39.45 -10.39
N PRO A 313 -28.66 -38.84 -9.42
CA PRO A 313 -27.28 -39.22 -9.12
C PRO A 313 -27.07 -40.70 -8.82
N ASP A 314 -28.06 -41.35 -8.21
CA ASP A 314 -28.01 -42.75 -7.80
C ASP A 314 -28.53 -43.74 -8.86
N SER A 315 -28.97 -43.25 -10.01
CA SER A 315 -29.51 -44.09 -11.08
C SER A 315 -28.43 -45.04 -11.61
N PRO A 316 -28.81 -46.25 -12.09
CA PRO A 316 -27.86 -47.16 -12.71
C PRO A 316 -27.10 -46.51 -13.89
N PHE A 317 -27.81 -45.73 -14.71
CA PHE A 317 -27.24 -44.99 -15.83
C PHE A 317 -26.18 -43.98 -15.38
N MET A 318 -26.48 -43.13 -14.39
CA MET A 318 -25.52 -42.11 -13.93
C MET A 318 -24.31 -42.75 -13.24
N LYS A 319 -24.47 -43.85 -12.52
CA LYS A 319 -23.35 -44.59 -11.93
C LYS A 319 -22.40 -45.13 -13.00
N GLU A 320 -22.94 -45.69 -14.08
CA GLU A 320 -22.15 -46.15 -15.22
C GLU A 320 -21.44 -44.99 -15.92
N ARG A 321 -22.15 -43.90 -16.19
CA ARG A 321 -21.56 -42.70 -16.83
C ARG A 321 -20.49 -42.05 -15.96
N MET A 322 -20.64 -42.02 -14.65
CA MET A 322 -19.61 -41.52 -13.73
C MET A 322 -18.36 -42.41 -13.74
N ALA A 323 -18.53 -43.75 -13.76
CA ALA A 323 -17.40 -44.67 -13.89
C ALA A 323 -16.67 -44.51 -15.25
N TRP A 324 -17.42 -44.34 -16.33
CA TRP A 324 -16.87 -44.01 -17.65
C TRP A 324 -16.08 -42.69 -17.61
N ALA A 325 -16.64 -41.64 -16.99
CA ALA A 325 -16.01 -40.33 -16.95
C ALA A 325 -14.73 -40.32 -16.11
N GLN A 326 -14.70 -41.07 -15.00
CA GLN A 326 -13.49 -41.27 -14.20
C GLN A 326 -12.36 -41.89 -15.04
N LYS A 327 -12.68 -42.92 -15.83
CA LYS A 327 -11.72 -43.53 -16.77
C LYS A 327 -11.24 -42.52 -17.84
N GLN A 328 -12.12 -41.65 -18.33
CA GLN A 328 -11.73 -40.59 -19.25
C GLN A 328 -10.82 -39.56 -18.60
N GLU A 329 -11.04 -39.21 -17.33
CA GLU A 329 -10.15 -38.29 -16.59
C GLU A 329 -8.75 -38.86 -16.40
N GLU A 330 -8.62 -40.15 -16.13
CA GLU A 330 -7.31 -40.83 -16.05
C GLU A 330 -6.55 -40.74 -17.38
N LEU A 331 -7.24 -40.94 -18.51
CA LEU A 331 -6.64 -40.79 -19.84
C LEU A 331 -6.27 -39.32 -20.11
N ALA A 332 -7.18 -38.39 -19.80
CA ALA A 332 -7.01 -36.96 -20.00
C ALA A 332 -5.84 -36.36 -19.23
N ALA A 333 -5.51 -36.92 -18.06
CA ALA A 333 -4.41 -36.43 -17.21
C ALA A 333 -3.04 -36.49 -17.91
N THR A 334 -2.87 -37.41 -18.86
CA THR A 334 -1.61 -37.61 -19.60
C THR A 334 -1.60 -36.93 -20.98
N ASP A 335 -2.71 -36.34 -21.41
CA ASP A 335 -2.88 -35.79 -22.74
C ASP A 335 -2.39 -34.32 -22.81
N ALA A 336 -1.22 -34.12 -23.41
CA ALA A 336 -0.64 -32.80 -23.59
C ALA A 336 -1.50 -31.88 -24.48
N THR A 337 -2.32 -32.43 -25.38
CA THR A 337 -3.17 -31.63 -26.28
C THR A 337 -4.30 -30.90 -25.54
N ARG A 338 -4.59 -31.32 -24.30
CA ARG A 338 -5.58 -30.71 -23.39
C ARG A 338 -5.05 -29.49 -22.62
N GLN A 339 -3.78 -29.11 -22.79
CA GLN A 339 -3.19 -27.91 -22.18
C GLN A 339 -3.35 -26.66 -23.06
N LEU A 340 -3.62 -25.51 -22.43
CA LEU A 340 -3.63 -24.20 -23.10
C LEU A 340 -2.19 -23.68 -23.16
N ASP A 341 -1.78 -23.20 -24.33
CA ASP A 341 -0.54 -22.45 -24.47
C ASP A 341 -0.74 -21.03 -23.91
N LEU A 342 -0.06 -20.74 -22.80
CA LEU A 342 -0.07 -19.46 -22.09
C LEU A 342 1.34 -18.84 -22.03
N THR A 343 2.25 -19.26 -22.91
CA THR A 343 3.65 -18.78 -22.90
C THR A 343 3.78 -17.29 -23.17
N ASP A 344 2.85 -16.73 -23.92
CA ASP A 344 2.75 -15.30 -24.27
C ASP A 344 1.83 -14.51 -23.31
N LEU A 345 1.40 -15.12 -22.20
CA LEU A 345 0.57 -14.45 -21.21
C LEU A 345 1.27 -13.16 -20.72
N PRO A 346 0.61 -11.99 -20.78
CA PRO A 346 1.20 -10.76 -20.28
C PRO A 346 1.57 -10.94 -18.80
N ARG A 347 2.75 -10.45 -18.43
CA ARG A 347 3.22 -10.48 -17.04
C ARG A 347 2.97 -9.14 -16.38
N PHE A 348 2.73 -9.15 -15.08
CA PHE A 348 2.63 -7.92 -14.31
C PHE A 348 4.00 -7.21 -14.31
N GLY A 349 4.08 -6.04 -14.94
CA GLY A 349 5.32 -5.27 -15.06
C GLY A 349 5.83 -4.73 -13.72
N ALA A 350 7.09 -4.29 -13.67
CA ALA A 350 7.73 -3.78 -12.45
C ALA A 350 7.40 -2.30 -12.12
N ASP A 351 6.74 -1.58 -13.04
CA ASP A 351 6.50 -0.12 -12.96
C ASP A 351 5.53 0.33 -11.86
N TRP A 352 5.00 -0.62 -11.09
CA TRP A 352 4.14 -0.35 -9.94
C TRP A 352 4.92 0.23 -8.75
N GLN A 353 6.23 -0.03 -8.67
CA GLN A 353 7.10 0.51 -7.63
C GLN A 353 7.73 1.83 -8.06
N ARG A 354 7.78 2.81 -7.14
CA ARG A 354 8.56 4.03 -7.33
C ARG A 354 10.04 3.76 -7.06
N ASN A 355 10.90 4.11 -8.00
CA ASN A 355 12.36 4.00 -7.85
C ASN A 355 12.91 4.96 -6.78
N LEU A 356 14.17 4.77 -6.38
CA LEU A 356 14.80 5.59 -5.33
C LEU A 356 14.91 7.06 -5.70
N GLY A 357 15.31 7.35 -6.94
CA GLY A 357 15.40 8.74 -7.43
C GLY A 357 14.06 9.48 -7.33
N GLY A 358 12.95 8.80 -7.64
CA GLY A 358 11.60 9.35 -7.51
C GLY A 358 11.18 9.57 -6.05
N SER A 359 11.58 8.70 -5.12
CA SER A 359 11.38 8.94 -3.68
C SER A 359 12.17 10.17 -3.23
N LEU A 360 13.47 10.24 -3.55
CA LEU A 360 14.34 11.35 -3.15
C LEU A 360 13.87 12.69 -3.71
N ALA A 361 13.45 12.74 -4.98
CA ALA A 361 12.93 13.96 -5.60
C ALA A 361 11.73 14.53 -4.83
N VAL A 362 10.77 13.68 -4.46
CA VAL A 362 9.57 14.07 -3.68
C VAL A 362 9.94 14.48 -2.25
N MET A 363 10.98 13.87 -1.68
CA MET A 363 11.45 14.16 -0.31
C MET A 363 12.21 15.50 -0.20
N THR A 364 12.74 16.03 -1.31
CA THR A 364 13.63 17.22 -1.32
C THR A 364 13.13 18.39 -0.47
N PRO A 365 11.86 18.84 -0.56
CA PRO A 365 11.38 19.98 0.23
C PRO A 365 11.38 19.69 1.74
N GLY A 366 10.95 18.49 2.13
CA GLY A 366 10.93 18.06 3.53
C GLY A 366 12.34 17.89 4.11
N LEU A 367 13.28 17.35 3.32
CA LEU A 367 14.68 17.25 3.70
C LEU A 367 15.34 18.62 3.85
N ALA A 368 15.08 19.54 2.92
CA ALA A 368 15.58 20.91 2.99
C ALA A 368 15.06 21.62 4.24
N MET A 369 13.76 21.52 4.54
CA MET A 369 13.19 22.11 5.75
C MET A 369 13.78 21.50 7.03
N LEU A 370 14.00 20.19 7.05
CA LEU A 370 14.63 19.49 8.17
C LEU A 370 16.05 20.03 8.42
N LEU A 371 16.87 20.13 7.36
CA LEU A 371 18.24 20.63 7.46
C LEU A 371 18.28 22.12 7.85
N LEU A 372 17.40 22.95 7.30
CA LEU A 372 17.31 24.37 7.61
C LEU A 372 16.93 24.61 9.08
N THR A 373 15.96 23.88 9.59
CA THR A 373 15.53 24.01 10.99
C THR A 373 16.53 23.42 11.98
N PHE A 374 17.20 22.30 11.64
CA PHE A 374 18.32 21.77 12.42
C PHE A 374 19.48 22.77 12.45
N GLY A 375 19.96 23.22 11.29
CA GLY A 375 21.05 24.20 11.19
C GLY A 375 20.71 25.53 11.87
N GLY A 376 19.50 26.04 11.68
CA GLY A 376 19.02 27.27 12.31
C GLY A 376 18.96 27.18 13.82
N SER A 377 18.43 26.09 14.38
CA SER A 377 18.38 25.89 15.84
C SER A 377 19.77 25.73 16.46
N VAL A 378 20.68 25.01 15.80
CA VAL A 378 22.09 24.92 16.23
C VAL A 378 22.76 26.29 16.17
N LEU A 379 22.56 27.06 15.09
CA LEU A 379 23.15 28.38 14.93
C LEU A 379 22.66 29.36 16.02
N VAL A 380 21.35 29.39 16.30
CA VAL A 380 20.79 30.23 17.36
C VAL A 380 21.37 29.83 18.73
N ALA A 381 21.43 28.53 19.03
CA ALA A 381 22.03 28.02 20.27
C ALA A 381 23.50 28.44 20.39
N MET A 382 24.29 28.31 19.32
CA MET A 382 25.70 28.73 19.29
C MET A 382 25.85 30.23 19.49
N LEU A 383 25.13 31.06 18.74
CA LEU A 383 25.23 32.52 18.83
C LEU A 383 24.85 33.02 20.23
N ARG A 384 23.79 32.46 20.82
CA ARG A 384 23.37 32.80 22.19
C ARG A 384 24.39 32.37 23.23
N PHE A 385 24.95 31.17 23.09
CA PHE A 385 25.95 30.66 24.03
C PHE A 385 27.28 31.44 23.94
N LEU A 386 27.71 31.84 22.74
CA LEU A 386 28.93 32.63 22.55
C LEU A 386 28.79 34.03 23.17
N ASN A 387 27.63 34.67 23.01
CA ASN A 387 27.31 35.98 23.56
C ASN A 387 26.91 35.96 25.05
N TYR A 388 26.97 34.80 25.71
CA TYR A 388 26.66 34.69 27.13
C TYR A 388 27.71 35.45 27.97
N ASP A 389 27.27 36.42 28.77
CA ASP A 389 28.11 37.07 29.78
C ASP A 389 28.00 36.30 31.10
N PRO A 390 29.10 35.73 31.62
CA PRO A 390 29.11 35.01 32.90
C PRO A 390 29.09 35.92 34.14
N LYS A 391 29.07 37.25 33.96
CA LYS A 391 28.81 38.24 35.03
C LYS A 391 27.33 38.26 35.41
#